data_AF-A0A6C0DYB4-F1
#
_entry.id   AF-A0A6C0DYB4-F1
#
_cell.length_a   1.000
_cell.length_b   1.000
_cell.length_c   1.000
_cell.angle_alpha   90.00
_cell.angle_beta   90.00
_cell.angle_gamma   90.00
#
_symmetry.space_group_name_H-M   'P 1'
#
loop_
_entity.id
_entity.type
_entity.pdbx_description
1 polymer ?
#
loop_
_entity_poly.entity_id
_entity_poly.type
_entity_poly.pdbx_seq_one_letter_code
_entity_poly.pdbx_strand_id
1 'polypeptide(L)'
;MNETAVLNRGTGAGGANTNHHGKRFEEKTNNRTRLLDQGYTRESLRPHPKKETDYCLKRTDPDTGITNTFVEQHGLKCIMKADHDKQIFRCPDEAYMKEYPDGRKALFVLEKKEQRVEGSVETKLWSGPSLKREYELVLGPGFNVFYGFCVSEFLKRRLVSHEKKYEILHEILGEHNIVVLFGDDDNYFETLDAWISNSL
;
A
#
# COMPACT_ATOMS: atom_id res chain seq x y z
N MET A 1 50.16 -4.36 17.73
CA MET A 1 48.78 -4.13 18.21
C MET A 1 48.04 -3.50 17.05
N ASN A 2 47.10 -4.25 16.47
CA ASN A 2 46.34 -3.87 15.27
C ASN A 2 45.10 -3.09 15.68
N GLU A 3 44.92 -1.87 15.15
CA GLU A 3 43.63 -1.20 15.10
C GLU A 3 43.05 -1.40 13.70
N THR A 4 42.14 -2.37 13.57
CA THR A 4 41.28 -2.49 12.38
C THR A 4 40.16 -1.46 12.48
N ALA A 5 40.27 -0.39 11.70
CA ALA A 5 39.15 0.49 11.42
C ALA A 5 38.06 -0.29 10.67
N VAL A 6 36.94 -0.55 11.33
CA VAL A 6 35.75 -1.14 10.71
C VAL A 6 35.14 -0.08 9.80
N LEU A 7 35.46 -0.14 8.51
CA LEU A 7 34.84 0.68 7.48
C LEU A 7 33.43 0.14 7.23
N ASN A 8 32.41 0.79 7.79
CA ASN A 8 31.01 0.48 7.49
C ASN A 8 30.75 0.73 5.99
N ARG A 9 30.70 -0.33 5.19
CA ARG A 9 30.29 -0.30 3.78
C ARG A 9 28.78 -0.51 3.71
N GLY A 10 28.03 0.59 3.64
CA GLY A 10 26.58 0.53 3.44
C GLY A 10 25.81 1.79 3.84
N THR A 11 26.15 2.97 3.33
CA THR A 11 25.26 4.14 3.40
C THR A 11 24.38 4.16 2.16
N GLY A 12 23.42 3.23 2.13
CA GLY A 12 22.45 3.08 1.05
C GLY A 12 21.17 2.48 1.58
N ALA A 13 20.35 3.30 2.23
CA ALA A 13 18.89 3.16 2.36
C ALA A 13 18.40 4.31 3.24
N GLY A 14 17.35 5.00 2.79
CA GLY A 14 16.84 6.23 3.41
C GLY A 14 16.53 6.09 4.90
N GLY A 15 16.71 7.19 5.62
CA GLY A 15 16.35 7.30 7.02
C GLY A 15 17.35 8.13 7.81
N ALA A 16 17.49 9.41 7.48
CA ALA A 16 18.23 10.33 8.34
C ALA A 16 17.56 11.70 8.35
N ASN A 17 16.94 11.99 9.49
CA ASN A 17 16.44 13.27 9.98
C ASN A 17 15.26 13.88 9.24
N THR A 18 14.31 14.38 10.03
CA THR A 18 12.91 14.18 9.68
C THR A 18 12.04 14.02 10.90
N ASN A 19 12.06 14.96 11.85
CA ASN A 19 10.87 15.47 12.55
C ASN A 19 11.31 16.43 13.66
N HIS A 20 11.23 17.74 13.40
CA HIS A 20 11.04 18.69 14.50
C HIS A 20 9.55 19.06 14.68
N HIS A 21 8.72 19.07 13.61
CA HIS A 21 7.30 19.48 13.71
C HIS A 21 6.29 18.81 12.74
N GLY A 22 6.65 17.76 11.98
CA GLY A 22 5.73 17.06 11.05
C GLY A 22 5.43 15.62 11.47
N LYS A 23 4.21 15.11 11.20
CA LYS A 23 3.93 13.66 11.27
C LYS A 23 4.75 12.93 10.20
N ARG A 24 5.13 11.67 10.44
CA ARG A 24 5.80 10.86 9.40
C ARG A 24 4.84 10.63 8.22
N PHE A 25 5.36 10.48 7.01
CA PHE A 25 4.52 10.29 5.82
C PHE A 25 3.60 9.06 5.96
N GLU A 26 4.12 7.95 6.50
CA GLU A 26 3.29 6.76 6.71
C GLU A 26 2.18 6.98 7.74
N GLU A 27 2.43 7.79 8.78
CA GLU A 27 1.43 8.15 9.80
C GLU A 27 0.35 9.08 9.24
N LYS A 28 0.74 10.08 8.45
CA LYS A 28 -0.18 11.02 7.81
C LYS A 28 -1.14 10.31 6.84
N THR A 29 -0.62 9.34 6.10
CA THR A 29 -1.38 8.62 5.07
C THR A 29 -2.05 7.35 5.61
N ASN A 30 -2.01 7.10 6.92
CA ASN A 30 -2.54 5.89 7.51
C ASN A 30 -4.08 5.93 7.59
N ASN A 31 -4.75 4.92 7.03
CA ASN A 31 -6.22 4.87 7.02
C ASN A 31 -6.84 4.25 8.29
N ARG A 32 -6.06 3.59 9.14
CA ARG A 32 -6.58 2.82 10.29
C ARG A 32 -7.53 3.63 11.17
N THR A 33 -7.14 4.83 11.58
CA THR A 33 -7.95 5.67 12.46
C THR A 33 -9.27 6.06 11.80
N ARG A 34 -9.24 6.50 10.53
CA ARG A 34 -10.46 6.87 9.79
C ARG A 34 -11.42 5.70 9.68
N LEU A 35 -10.93 4.49 9.37
CA LEU A 35 -11.79 3.30 9.26
C LEU A 35 -12.43 2.93 10.60
N LEU A 36 -11.70 3.04 11.71
CA LEU A 36 -12.28 2.84 13.05
C LEU A 36 -13.39 3.86 13.33
N ASP A 37 -13.18 5.12 13.00
CA ASP A 37 -14.19 6.19 13.15
C ASP A 37 -15.42 5.94 12.24
N GLN A 38 -15.22 5.25 11.11
CA GLN A 38 -16.28 4.80 10.19
C GLN A 38 -16.96 3.48 10.62
N GLY A 39 -16.68 2.99 11.82
CA GLY A 39 -17.34 1.82 12.41
C GLY A 39 -16.76 0.47 12.00
N TYR A 40 -15.54 0.41 11.47
CA TYR A 40 -14.85 -0.87 11.30
C TYR A 40 -14.47 -1.46 12.66
N THR A 41 -14.62 -2.77 12.81
CA THR A 41 -14.25 -3.50 14.02
C THR A 41 -12.90 -4.17 13.87
N ARG A 42 -12.15 -4.24 14.97
CA ARG A 42 -10.84 -4.93 15.02
C ARG A 42 -11.05 -6.43 15.17
N GLU A 43 -10.37 -7.21 14.34
CA GLU A 43 -10.26 -8.67 14.47
C GLU A 43 -8.79 -9.09 14.52
N SER A 44 -8.47 -9.99 15.43
CA SER A 44 -7.09 -10.47 15.59
C SER A 44 -6.70 -11.43 14.47
N LEU A 45 -5.54 -11.21 13.86
CA LEU A 45 -4.97 -12.08 12.84
C LEU A 45 -4.17 -13.25 13.44
N ARG A 46 -3.95 -13.23 14.76
CA ARG A 46 -3.15 -14.23 15.50
C ARG A 46 -3.75 -14.51 16.87
N PRO A 47 -3.46 -15.66 17.51
CA PRO A 47 -3.98 -15.97 18.84
C PRO A 47 -3.55 -14.98 19.95
N HIS A 48 -2.36 -14.40 19.82
CA HIS A 48 -1.79 -13.49 20.82
C HIS A 48 -1.23 -12.22 20.12
N PRO A 49 -2.10 -11.27 19.74
CA PRO A 49 -1.67 -10.05 19.07
C PRO A 49 -0.85 -9.17 20.03
N LYS A 50 0.28 -8.65 19.54
CA LYS A 50 1.19 -7.80 20.34
C LYS A 50 1.34 -6.39 19.78
N LYS A 51 1.01 -6.19 18.50
CA LYS A 51 1.13 -4.93 17.79
C LYS A 51 -0.15 -4.62 17.02
N GLU A 52 -0.34 -3.35 16.67
CA GLU A 52 -1.50 -2.92 15.87
C GLU A 52 -1.59 -3.65 14.52
N THR A 53 -0.45 -3.99 13.91
CA THR A 53 -0.37 -4.76 12.65
C THR A 53 -0.75 -6.24 12.79
N ASP A 54 -0.99 -6.73 14.01
CA ASP A 54 -1.55 -8.07 14.25
C ASP A 54 -3.09 -8.08 14.18
N TYR A 55 -3.72 -6.95 13.89
CA TYR A 55 -5.16 -6.83 13.71
C TYR A 55 -5.50 -6.45 12.27
N CYS A 56 -6.63 -6.96 11.78
CA CYS A 56 -7.32 -6.42 10.63
C CYS A 56 -8.53 -5.60 11.09
N LEU A 57 -8.99 -4.70 10.23
CA LEU A 57 -10.24 -3.98 10.42
C LEU A 57 -11.27 -4.54 9.44
N LYS A 58 -12.46 -4.90 9.92
CA LYS A 58 -13.55 -5.40 9.10
C LYS A 58 -14.83 -4.61 9.26
N ARG A 59 -15.58 -4.51 8.17
CA ARG A 59 -16.96 -4.02 8.17
C ARG A 59 -17.74 -4.70 7.06
N THR A 60 -18.86 -5.31 7.41
CA THR A 60 -19.83 -5.82 6.45
C THR A 60 -20.93 -4.79 6.27
N ASP A 61 -21.18 -4.42 5.02
CA ASP A 61 -22.29 -3.55 4.68
C ASP A 61 -23.60 -4.35 4.75
N PRO A 62 -24.59 -3.92 5.56
CA PRO A 62 -25.80 -4.70 5.81
C PRO A 62 -26.74 -4.75 4.59
N ASP A 63 -26.70 -3.75 3.72
CA ASP A 63 -27.60 -3.64 2.57
C ASP A 63 -27.09 -4.47 1.39
N THR A 64 -25.78 -4.48 1.18
CA THR A 64 -25.13 -5.15 0.04
C THR A 64 -24.52 -6.51 0.41
N GLY A 65 -24.30 -6.78 1.70
CA GLY A 65 -23.57 -7.95 2.19
C GLY A 65 -22.08 -7.95 1.88
N ILE A 66 -21.53 -6.87 1.32
CA ILE A 66 -20.11 -6.76 0.98
C ILE A 66 -19.30 -6.65 2.25
N THR A 67 -18.33 -7.56 2.43
CA THR A 67 -17.39 -7.49 3.55
C THR A 67 -16.12 -6.79 3.11
N ASN A 68 -15.80 -5.68 3.78
CA ASN A 68 -14.59 -4.91 3.57
C ASN A 68 -13.59 -5.25 4.66
N THR A 69 -12.38 -5.65 4.27
CA THR A 69 -11.28 -5.94 5.18
C THR A 69 -10.08 -5.05 4.87
N PHE A 70 -9.53 -4.39 5.88
CA PHE A 70 -8.31 -3.60 5.80
C PHE A 70 -7.20 -4.22 6.65
N VAL A 71 -5.99 -4.22 6.11
CA VAL A 71 -4.78 -4.72 6.76
C VAL A 71 -3.57 -3.87 6.40
N GLU A 72 -2.57 -3.92 7.28
CA GLU A 72 -1.27 -3.30 7.06
C GLU A 72 -0.18 -4.37 7.02
N GLN A 73 0.83 -4.16 6.18
CA GLN A 73 2.08 -4.94 6.15
C GLN A 73 1.85 -6.46 6.08
N HIS A 74 2.23 -7.17 7.15
CA HIS A 74 2.11 -8.63 7.25
C HIS A 74 0.65 -9.10 7.30
N GLY A 75 -0.31 -8.22 7.56
CA GLY A 75 -1.70 -8.61 7.75
C GLY A 75 -2.31 -9.26 6.51
N LEU A 76 -1.98 -8.77 5.31
CA LEU A 76 -2.45 -9.39 4.06
C LEU A 76 -1.96 -10.84 3.94
N LYS A 77 -0.69 -11.08 4.29
CA LYS A 77 -0.12 -12.44 4.25
C LYS A 77 -0.81 -13.37 5.24
N CYS A 78 -1.20 -12.87 6.41
CA CYS A 78 -1.96 -13.63 7.40
C CYS A 78 -3.34 -14.04 6.85
N ILE A 79 -4.11 -13.07 6.33
CA ILE A 79 -5.45 -13.32 5.77
C ILE A 79 -5.39 -14.27 4.58
N MET A 80 -4.50 -14.01 3.63
CA MET A 80 -4.38 -14.85 2.43
C MET A 80 -4.08 -16.31 2.77
N LYS A 81 -3.26 -16.55 3.80
CA LYS A 81 -2.97 -17.90 4.27
C LYS A 81 -4.15 -18.53 5.02
N ALA A 82 -4.76 -17.79 5.94
CA ALA A 82 -5.78 -18.33 6.84
C ALA A 82 -7.12 -18.57 6.13
N ASP A 83 -7.54 -17.61 5.30
CA ASP A 83 -8.91 -17.55 4.79
C ASP A 83 -9.02 -18.01 3.32
N HIS A 84 -7.88 -18.05 2.61
CA HIS A 84 -7.87 -18.32 1.16
C HIS A 84 -6.85 -19.39 0.71
N ASP A 85 -6.07 -19.96 1.64
CA ASP A 85 -5.00 -20.93 1.35
C ASP A 85 -4.03 -20.45 0.25
N LYS A 86 -3.70 -19.15 0.28
CA LYS A 86 -2.77 -18.49 -0.65
C LYS A 86 -1.49 -18.08 0.07
N GLN A 87 -0.35 -18.59 -0.42
CA GLN A 87 0.96 -18.21 0.08
C GLN A 87 1.54 -17.02 -0.70
N ILE A 88 1.15 -15.81 -0.30
CA ILE A 88 1.84 -14.60 -0.78
C ILE A 88 3.15 -14.36 -0.01
N PHE A 89 4.11 -13.72 -0.67
CA PHE A 89 5.42 -13.40 -0.09
C PHE A 89 5.69 -11.90 0.04
N ARG A 90 4.78 -11.06 -0.47
CA ARG A 90 4.79 -9.60 -0.29
C ARG A 90 4.02 -9.18 0.96
N CYS A 91 4.36 -8.01 1.47
CA CYS A 91 3.76 -7.38 2.64
C CYS A 91 3.58 -5.89 2.29
N PRO A 92 2.46 -5.53 1.63
CA PRO A 92 2.26 -4.15 1.17
C PRO A 92 2.04 -3.22 2.36
N ASP A 93 2.27 -1.92 2.19
CA ASP A 93 2.06 -0.96 3.28
C ASP A 93 0.62 -1.02 3.78
N GLU A 94 -0.36 -0.97 2.86
CA GLU A 94 -1.78 -1.15 3.14
C GLU A 94 -2.44 -2.04 2.09
N ALA A 95 -3.45 -2.80 2.49
CA ALA A 95 -4.32 -3.50 1.55
C ALA A 95 -5.78 -3.48 2.00
N TYR A 96 -6.67 -3.44 1.01
CA TYR A 96 -8.12 -3.43 1.17
C TYR A 96 -8.69 -4.59 0.37
N MET A 97 -9.55 -5.39 0.98
CA MET A 97 -10.20 -6.51 0.32
C MET A 97 -11.71 -6.34 0.42
N LYS A 98 -12.39 -6.46 -0.71
CA LYS A 98 -13.85 -6.55 -0.80
C LYS A 98 -14.23 -7.96 -1.17
N GLU A 99 -15.02 -8.59 -0.32
CA GLU A 99 -15.62 -9.89 -0.58
C GLU A 99 -17.11 -9.72 -0.84
N TYR A 100 -17.54 -10.11 -2.04
CA TYR A 100 -18.91 -9.99 -2.49
C TYR A 100 -19.69 -11.27 -2.15
N PRO A 101 -21.02 -11.18 -1.91
CA PRO A 101 -21.83 -12.36 -1.62
C PRO A 101 -21.82 -13.44 -2.71
N ASP A 102 -21.55 -13.05 -3.96
CA ASP A 102 -21.43 -13.95 -5.11
C ASP A 102 -20.05 -14.65 -5.22
N GLY A 103 -19.18 -14.43 -4.24
CA GLY A 103 -17.86 -15.04 -4.15
C GLY A 103 -16.74 -14.27 -4.86
N ARG A 104 -17.05 -13.22 -5.65
CA ARG A 104 -16.04 -12.34 -6.24
C ARG A 104 -15.23 -11.66 -5.13
N LYS A 105 -13.95 -11.41 -5.42
CA LYS A 105 -13.03 -10.71 -4.50
C LYS A 105 -12.29 -9.62 -5.26
N ALA A 106 -12.28 -8.41 -4.71
CA ALA A 106 -11.42 -7.32 -5.17
C ALA A 106 -10.36 -7.05 -4.11
N LEU A 107 -9.09 -7.10 -4.50
CA LEU A 107 -7.96 -6.77 -3.64
C LEU A 107 -7.30 -5.50 -4.16
N PHE A 108 -7.24 -4.48 -3.32
CA PHE A 108 -6.52 -3.24 -3.56
C PHE A 108 -5.22 -3.27 -2.75
N VAL A 109 -4.10 -3.22 -3.44
CA VAL A 109 -2.76 -3.18 -2.85
C VAL A 109 -2.23 -1.75 -2.96
N LEU A 110 -1.90 -1.13 -1.84
CA LEU A 110 -1.37 0.23 -1.78
C LEU A 110 0.05 0.23 -1.23
N GLU A 111 0.99 0.67 -2.04
CA GLU A 111 2.40 0.84 -1.69
C GLU A 111 2.72 2.32 -1.44
N LYS A 112 3.26 2.65 -0.28
CA LYS A 112 3.68 4.00 0.07
C LYS A 112 5.12 4.22 -0.37
N LYS A 113 5.41 5.38 -0.95
CA LYS A 113 6.74 5.75 -1.44
C LYS A 113 7.02 7.18 -0.99
N GLU A 114 7.79 7.31 0.08
CA GLU A 114 8.31 8.60 0.53
C GLU A 114 9.70 8.83 -0.04
N GLN A 115 9.90 9.99 -0.64
CA GLN A 115 11.21 10.46 -1.07
C GLN A 115 11.31 11.97 -0.81
N ARG A 116 12.54 12.47 -0.60
CA ARG A 116 12.81 13.88 -0.29
C ARG A 116 13.90 14.51 -1.16
N VAL A 117 14.72 13.65 -1.76
CA VAL A 117 15.84 13.98 -2.64
C VAL A 117 15.91 12.96 -3.76
N GLU A 118 16.62 13.24 -4.84
CA GLU A 118 16.80 12.28 -5.93
C GLU A 118 17.42 10.96 -5.44
N GLY A 119 17.05 9.85 -6.07
CA GLY A 119 17.41 8.52 -5.59
C GLY A 119 16.48 7.41 -6.09
N SER A 120 16.77 6.18 -5.63
CA SER A 120 16.23 4.94 -6.18
C SER A 120 14.79 4.59 -5.79
N VAL A 121 14.15 5.37 -4.91
CA VAL A 121 12.74 5.12 -4.57
C VAL A 121 11.86 5.28 -5.82
N GLU A 122 12.18 6.23 -6.69
CA GLU A 122 11.53 6.40 -7.98
C GLU A 122 11.59 5.14 -8.87
N THR A 123 12.73 4.44 -8.90
CA THR A 123 12.89 3.18 -9.66
C THR A 123 11.89 2.11 -9.23
N LYS A 124 11.35 2.18 -8.00
CA LYS A 124 10.32 1.25 -7.53
C LYS A 124 8.97 1.49 -8.22
N LEU A 125 8.66 2.71 -8.64
CA LEU A 125 7.42 3.00 -9.39
C LEU A 125 7.40 2.25 -10.72
N TRP A 126 8.55 2.19 -11.41
CA TRP A 126 8.73 1.42 -12.64
C TRP A 126 8.50 -0.07 -12.47
N SER A 127 8.67 -0.62 -11.26
CA SER A 127 8.40 -2.02 -10.96
C SER A 127 6.92 -2.33 -10.71
N GLY A 128 6.05 -1.31 -10.67
CA GLY A 128 4.61 -1.45 -10.42
C GLY A 128 3.92 -2.53 -11.27
N PRO A 129 4.08 -2.54 -12.60
CA PRO A 129 3.48 -3.57 -13.46
C PRO A 129 3.87 -4.99 -13.06
N SER A 130 5.15 -5.24 -12.81
CA SER A 130 5.66 -6.55 -12.40
C SER A 130 5.15 -6.95 -11.02
N LEU A 131 5.08 -6.00 -10.07
CA LEU A 131 4.57 -6.25 -8.72
C LEU A 131 3.07 -6.56 -8.73
N LYS A 132 2.26 -5.81 -9.49
CA LYS A 132 0.84 -6.11 -9.71
C LYS A 132 0.67 -7.50 -10.31
N ARG A 133 1.43 -7.81 -11.37
CA ARG A 133 1.35 -9.10 -12.06
C ARG A 133 1.70 -10.28 -11.14
N GLU A 134 2.65 -10.08 -10.23
CA GLU A 134 3.02 -11.07 -9.22
C GLU A 134 1.82 -11.44 -8.32
N TYR A 135 1.08 -10.44 -7.82
CA TYR A 135 -0.14 -10.68 -7.04
C TYR A 135 -1.20 -11.44 -7.85
N GLU A 136 -1.45 -11.04 -9.09
CA GLU A 136 -2.43 -11.71 -9.96
C GLU A 136 -2.08 -13.19 -10.19
N LEU A 137 -0.80 -13.51 -10.40
CA LEU A 137 -0.34 -14.88 -10.61
C LEU A 137 -0.48 -15.74 -9.36
N VAL A 138 -0.11 -15.22 -8.18
CA VAL A 138 -0.17 -15.97 -6.92
C VAL A 138 -1.62 -16.18 -6.47
N LEU A 139 -2.45 -15.15 -6.58
CA LEU A 139 -3.84 -15.20 -6.13
C LEU A 139 -4.74 -15.94 -7.13
N GLY A 140 -4.43 -15.85 -8.42
CA GLY A 140 -5.18 -16.47 -9.49
C GLY A 140 -6.49 -15.75 -9.80
N PRO A 141 -7.32 -16.31 -10.71
CA PRO A 141 -8.48 -15.61 -11.28
C PRO A 141 -9.64 -15.36 -10.29
N GLY A 142 -9.58 -15.93 -9.09
CA GLY A 142 -10.56 -15.67 -8.02
C GLY A 142 -10.44 -14.27 -7.40
N PHE A 143 -9.39 -13.53 -7.73
CA PHE A 143 -9.14 -12.18 -7.22
C PHE A 143 -8.98 -11.19 -8.38
N ASN A 144 -9.74 -10.11 -8.34
CA ASN A 144 -9.47 -8.92 -9.14
C ASN A 144 -8.47 -8.04 -8.38
N VAL A 145 -7.28 -7.85 -8.93
CA VAL A 145 -6.19 -7.13 -8.25
C VAL A 145 -6.07 -5.71 -8.78
N PHE A 146 -6.29 -4.75 -7.90
CA PHE A 146 -6.00 -3.33 -8.10
C PHE A 146 -4.72 -2.97 -7.39
N TYR A 147 -3.89 -2.16 -8.03
CA TYR A 147 -2.58 -1.79 -7.49
C TYR A 147 -2.42 -0.27 -7.56
N GLY A 148 -1.86 0.30 -6.52
CA GLY A 148 -1.68 1.74 -6.42
C GLY A 148 -0.45 2.14 -5.64
N PHE A 149 0.09 3.31 -5.96
CA PHE A 149 1.11 3.98 -5.17
C PHE A 149 0.52 5.15 -4.40
N CYS A 150 0.95 5.36 -3.16
CA CYS A 150 0.78 6.60 -2.42
C CYS A 150 2.14 7.28 -2.30
N VAL A 151 2.31 8.44 -2.94
CA VAL A 151 3.62 9.08 -3.08
C VAL A 151 3.71 10.41 -2.36
N SER A 152 4.90 10.77 -1.88
CA SER A 152 5.15 12.07 -1.23
C SER A 152 5.13 13.24 -2.20
N GLU A 153 5.03 14.45 -1.67
CA GLU A 153 5.04 15.72 -2.41
C GLU A 153 6.26 15.85 -3.34
N PHE A 154 7.43 15.37 -2.92
CA PHE A 154 8.62 15.36 -3.79
C PHE A 154 8.39 14.50 -5.05
N LEU A 155 7.87 13.28 -4.88
CA LEU A 155 7.59 12.40 -6.00
C LEU A 155 6.43 12.91 -6.85
N LYS A 156 5.40 13.50 -6.23
CA LYS A 156 4.33 14.21 -6.94
C LYS A 156 4.92 15.24 -7.90
N ARG A 157 5.79 16.14 -7.40
CA ARG A 157 6.44 17.18 -8.22
C ARG A 157 7.19 16.62 -9.42
N ARG A 158 7.86 15.48 -9.24
CA ARG A 158 8.53 14.77 -10.34
C ARG A 158 7.52 14.16 -11.30
N LEU A 159 6.52 13.45 -10.80
CA LEU A 159 5.51 12.80 -11.64
C LEU A 159 4.71 13.80 -12.47
N VAL A 160 4.38 14.98 -11.93
CA VAL A 160 3.68 16.03 -12.67
C VAL A 160 4.63 16.93 -13.46
N SER A 161 5.95 16.69 -13.39
CA SER A 161 6.88 17.39 -14.26
C SER A 161 6.70 16.84 -15.68
N HIS A 162 6.62 17.73 -16.66
CA HIS A 162 6.56 17.36 -18.08
C HIS A 162 7.93 16.84 -18.58
N GLU A 163 8.75 16.25 -17.70
CA GLU A 163 9.96 15.56 -18.11
C GLU A 163 9.55 14.24 -18.77
N LYS A 164 10.16 13.95 -19.93
CA LYS A 164 9.83 12.79 -20.76
C LYS A 164 9.82 11.46 -20.00
N LYS A 165 10.71 11.34 -19.00
CA LYS A 165 10.81 10.18 -18.10
C LYS A 165 9.49 9.88 -17.39
N TYR A 166 8.83 10.90 -16.83
CA TYR A 166 7.60 10.73 -16.06
C TYR A 166 6.37 10.65 -16.94
N GLU A 167 6.37 11.26 -18.13
CA GLU A 167 5.36 11.00 -19.14
C GLU A 167 5.32 9.51 -19.52
N ILE A 168 6.49 8.91 -19.79
CA ILE A 168 6.60 7.48 -20.09
C ILE A 168 6.16 6.63 -18.89
N LEU A 169 6.55 7.01 -17.67
CA LEU A 169 6.11 6.30 -16.47
C LEU A 169 4.58 6.34 -16.32
N HIS A 170 3.94 7.49 -16.54
CA HIS A 170 2.47 7.61 -16.51
C HIS A 170 1.79 6.73 -17.56
N GLU A 171 2.33 6.70 -18.77
CA GLU A 171 1.83 5.83 -19.84
C GLU A 171 1.86 4.36 -19.42
N ILE A 172 3.01 3.88 -18.93
CA ILE A 172 3.17 2.50 -18.44
C ILE A 172 2.22 2.21 -17.27
N LEU A 173 2.13 3.09 -16.28
CA LEU A 173 1.22 2.87 -15.15
C LEU A 173 -0.24 2.85 -15.61
N GLY A 174 -0.61 3.70 -16.57
CA GLY A 174 -1.93 3.76 -17.18
C GLY A 174 -2.30 2.48 -17.92
N GLU A 175 -1.42 1.97 -18.79
CA GLU A 175 -1.60 0.69 -19.51
C GLU A 175 -1.89 -0.48 -18.55
N HIS A 176 -1.25 -0.45 -17.38
CA HIS A 176 -1.40 -1.48 -16.36
C HIS A 176 -2.50 -1.19 -15.34
N ASN A 177 -3.28 -0.12 -15.50
CA ASN A 177 -4.31 0.32 -14.55
C ASN A 177 -3.76 0.42 -13.11
N ILE A 178 -2.62 1.09 -12.96
CA ILE A 178 -1.99 1.37 -11.66
C ILE A 178 -2.23 2.83 -11.32
N VAL A 179 -2.89 3.08 -10.19
CA VAL A 179 -3.15 4.46 -9.73
C VAL A 179 -1.94 5.03 -9.00
N VAL A 180 -1.76 6.35 -9.09
CA VAL A 180 -0.86 7.09 -8.22
C VAL A 180 -1.68 8.12 -7.44
N LEU A 181 -1.67 7.98 -6.11
CA LEU A 181 -2.30 8.88 -5.15
C LEU A 181 -1.24 9.77 -4.53
N PHE A 182 -1.58 11.03 -4.30
CA PHE A 182 -0.68 12.00 -3.69
C PHE A 182 -0.95 12.10 -2.20
N GLY A 183 -0.11 11.42 -1.40
CA GLY A 183 -0.31 11.28 0.04
C GLY A 183 -0.20 12.58 0.83
N ASP A 184 0.36 13.61 0.19
CA ASP A 184 0.50 14.93 0.80
C ASP A 184 -0.68 15.88 0.54
N ASP A 185 -1.58 15.55 -0.37
CA ASP A 185 -2.72 16.39 -0.75
C ASP A 185 -3.80 16.41 0.32
N ASP A 186 -4.46 17.56 0.50
CA ASP A 186 -5.53 17.73 1.50
C ASP A 186 -6.71 16.78 1.26
N ASN A 187 -6.97 16.44 0.00
CA ASN A 187 -8.01 15.52 -0.43
C ASN A 187 -7.52 14.06 -0.62
N TYR A 188 -6.33 13.71 -0.11
CA TYR A 188 -5.75 12.37 -0.27
C TYR A 188 -6.76 11.25 0.04
N PHE A 189 -7.46 11.36 1.17
CA PHE A 189 -8.41 10.32 1.58
C PHE A 189 -9.67 10.26 0.73
N GLU A 190 -10.12 11.37 0.16
CA GLU A 190 -11.21 11.37 -0.82
C GLU A 190 -10.80 10.62 -2.10
N THR A 191 -9.57 10.85 -2.58
CA THR A 191 -9.03 10.15 -3.76
C THR A 191 -8.81 8.65 -3.49
N LEU A 192 -8.36 8.30 -2.27
CA LEU A 192 -8.23 6.91 -1.83
C LEU A 192 -9.60 6.21 -1.80
N ASP A 193 -10.61 6.86 -1.20
CA ASP A 193 -11.96 6.32 -1.10
C ASP A 193 -12.60 6.17 -2.49
N ALA A 194 -12.40 7.13 -3.39
CA ALA A 194 -12.85 7.03 -4.77
C ALA A 194 -12.20 5.84 -5.51
N TRP A 195 -10.88 5.66 -5.36
CA TRP A 195 -10.18 4.53 -5.97
C TRP A 195 -10.67 3.18 -5.45
N ILE A 196 -10.84 3.04 -4.12
CA ILE A 196 -11.35 1.80 -3.52
C ILE A 196 -12.82 1.56 -3.92
N SER A 197 -13.62 2.61 -4.09
CA SER A 197 -15.04 2.52 -4.43
C SER A 197 -15.30 2.17 -5.90
N ASN A 198 -14.45 2.60 -6.82
CA ASN A 198 -14.63 2.47 -8.27
C ASN A 198 -14.47 1.04 -8.83
N SER A 199 -14.45 0.00 -8.01
CA SER A 199 -14.49 -1.40 -8.49
C SER A 199 -15.93 -1.88 -8.65
N LEU A 200 -16.51 -1.64 -9.83
CA LEU A 200 -17.65 -2.40 -10.33
C LEU A 200 -17.19 -3.26 -11.50
#